data_AF-A0A1I2PE93-F1
#
_entry.id   AF-A0A1I2PE93-F1
#
_cell.length_a   1.000
_cell.length_b   1.000
_cell.length_c   1.000
_cell.angle_alpha   90.00
_cell.angle_beta   90.00
_cell.angle_gamma   90.00
#
_symmetry.space_group_name_H-M   'P 1'
#
loop_
_entity.id
_entity.type
_entity.pdbx_description
1 polymer ?
#
loop_
_entity_poly.entity_id
_entity_poly.type
_entity_poly.pdbx_seq_one_letter_code
_entity_poly.pdbx_strand_id
1 'polypeptide(L)'
;MRRPVRIAVTGAAGAISYSLLFKIAAGEMMGKDQPVILQLIELPHALDSLRGVAMELEDCAYPLLHTITLHDNVEDGFKNAHYALLVGARPRGPGMERSDLLEVNAEIFARQGKALNDFANRDVKVLVTGNPANTNALIASRNAPDLSPSQFTCLTRLDHNRAKGILASQSGATARDISGIIIWGNHSPTQYPDLHHATILGEPALPQIDFDWYKDTFIPQVQQRGGAIIQARGLSSAASAAQAIVNQMCDWVLGTDPGEIVSMGILSDGSYGIEKGIFYSFPVRCNYGRYQIVRGIEINDFSRQRLDETEQELLEEKAVIEHLLPKETEASHLNLSICLRSGVTLYADGTGPDQNSKFMTTNRVM
;
A
#
# COMPACT_ATOMS: atom_id res chain seq x y z
N MET A 1 11.92 18.73 -19.22
CA MET A 1 11.70 18.01 -17.93
C MET A 1 10.21 18.04 -17.62
N ARG A 2 9.67 16.96 -17.01
CA ARG A 2 8.29 16.95 -16.51
C ARG A 2 8.12 17.98 -15.40
N ARG A 3 6.88 18.42 -15.16
CA ARG A 3 6.58 19.28 -14.01
C ARG A 3 6.84 18.49 -12.71
N PRO A 4 7.45 19.09 -11.67
CA PRO A 4 7.66 18.40 -10.41
C PRO A 4 6.34 17.96 -9.77
N VAL A 5 6.32 16.76 -9.20
CA VAL A 5 5.20 16.26 -8.39
C VAL A 5 5.52 16.40 -6.90
N ARG A 6 4.49 16.62 -6.10
CA ARG A 6 4.60 16.79 -4.64
C ARG A 6 4.31 15.48 -3.93
N ILE A 7 5.23 15.04 -3.08
CA ILE A 7 5.14 13.80 -2.32
C ILE A 7 5.24 14.17 -0.84
N ALA A 8 4.14 14.00 -0.12
CA ALA A 8 4.10 14.17 1.32
C ALA A 8 4.43 12.87 2.04
N VAL A 9 5.25 12.93 3.08
CA VAL A 9 5.68 11.77 3.88
C VAL A 9 5.52 12.12 5.36
N THR A 10 4.69 11.38 6.09
CA THR A 10 4.56 11.52 7.56
C THR A 10 5.56 10.62 8.27
N GLY A 11 5.91 10.93 9.52
CA GLY A 11 6.94 10.17 10.24
C GLY A 11 8.28 10.24 9.50
N ALA A 12 8.57 11.40 8.89
CA ALA A 12 9.66 11.55 7.93
C ALA A 12 11.06 11.43 8.54
N ALA A 13 11.21 11.56 9.87
CA ALA A 13 12.46 11.33 10.58
C ALA A 13 12.61 9.85 11.04
N GLY A 14 11.58 9.02 10.86
CA GLY A 14 11.61 7.61 11.25
C GLY A 14 12.49 6.72 10.35
N ALA A 15 12.84 5.53 10.85
CA ALA A 15 13.78 4.63 10.16
C ALA A 15 13.32 4.16 8.77
N ILE A 16 12.01 3.95 8.56
CA ILE A 16 11.45 3.61 7.24
C ILE A 16 11.67 4.78 6.28
N SER A 17 11.27 5.98 6.70
CA SER A 17 11.42 7.22 5.93
C SER A 17 12.89 7.49 5.59
N TYR A 18 13.80 7.28 6.54
CA TYR A 18 15.23 7.40 6.29
C TYR A 18 15.74 6.46 5.19
N SER A 19 15.18 5.25 5.03
CA SER A 19 15.52 4.38 3.90
C SER A 19 14.77 4.73 2.60
N LEU A 20 13.60 5.37 2.72
CA LEU A 20 12.66 5.64 1.64
C LEU A 20 12.99 6.93 0.88
N LEU A 21 13.28 8.03 1.59
CA LEU A 21 13.36 9.36 1.02
C LEU A 21 14.47 9.48 -0.05
N PHE A 22 15.63 8.86 0.21
CA PHE A 22 16.74 8.83 -0.74
C PHE A 22 16.39 8.05 -2.02
N LYS A 23 15.60 6.98 -1.91
CA LYS A 23 15.12 6.20 -3.07
C LYS A 23 14.12 7.00 -3.92
N ILE A 24 13.24 7.75 -3.26
CA ILE A 24 12.32 8.67 -3.94
C ILE A 24 13.12 9.75 -4.67
N ALA A 25 14.08 10.39 -3.99
CA ALA A 25 14.92 11.44 -4.57
C ALA A 25 15.79 10.93 -5.74
N ALA A 26 16.22 9.67 -5.69
CA ALA A 26 16.92 8.99 -6.78
C ALA A 26 16.01 8.63 -7.98
N GLY A 27 14.69 8.87 -7.89
CA GLY A 27 13.72 8.55 -8.95
C GLY A 27 13.32 7.08 -9.03
N GLU A 28 13.60 6.27 -8.00
CA GLU A 28 13.21 4.84 -8.00
C GLU A 28 11.68 4.64 -7.95
N MET A 29 10.94 5.59 -7.37
CA MET A 29 9.49 5.47 -7.19
C MET A 29 8.68 6.03 -8.37
N MET A 30 9.17 7.10 -9.01
CA MET A 30 8.40 7.88 -9.99
C MET A 30 8.95 7.81 -11.42
N GLY A 31 10.07 7.11 -11.61
CA GLY A 31 10.83 7.11 -12.86
C GLY A 31 11.95 8.14 -12.87
N LYS A 32 12.92 7.92 -13.76
CA LYS A 32 14.17 8.70 -13.84
C LYS A 32 14.02 10.05 -14.56
N ASP A 33 12.83 10.40 -15.02
CA ASP A 33 12.51 11.65 -15.74
C ASP A 33 11.50 12.55 -15.01
N GLN A 34 11.11 12.18 -13.78
CA GLN A 34 10.09 12.85 -12.99
C GLN A 34 10.72 13.59 -11.78
N PRO A 35 10.84 14.93 -11.83
CA PRO A 35 11.28 15.70 -10.67
C PRO A 35 10.26 15.60 -9.52
N VAL A 36 10.74 15.69 -8.29
CA VAL A 36 9.94 15.54 -7.07
C VAL A 36 10.18 16.71 -6.10
N ILE A 37 9.12 17.07 -5.38
CA ILE A 37 9.15 17.97 -4.22
C ILE A 37 8.77 17.12 -3.01
N LEU A 38 9.64 17.06 -2.00
CA LEU A 38 9.40 16.34 -0.76
C LEU A 38 8.76 17.28 0.27
N GLN A 39 7.58 16.90 0.78
CA GLN A 39 6.89 17.58 1.87
C GLN A 39 6.96 16.67 3.10
N LEU A 40 7.95 16.91 3.94
CA LEU A 40 8.28 16.04 5.05
C LEU A 40 7.58 16.50 6.32
N ILE A 41 6.85 15.60 6.97
CA ILE A 41 5.98 15.91 8.09
C ILE A 41 6.42 15.09 9.31
N GLU A 42 6.65 15.78 10.42
CA GLU A 42 6.95 15.17 11.72
C GLU A 42 6.19 15.84 12.86
N LEU A 43 6.22 15.22 14.03
CA LEU A 43 5.78 15.87 15.25
C LEU A 43 6.76 16.97 15.68
N PRO A 44 6.31 18.04 16.39
CA PRO A 44 7.16 19.16 16.77
C PRO A 44 8.48 18.78 17.45
N HIS A 45 8.46 17.74 18.30
CA HIS A 45 9.65 17.28 19.02
C HIS A 45 10.68 16.54 18.15
N ALA A 46 10.33 16.15 16.92
CA ALA A 46 11.20 15.45 15.98
C ALA A 46 11.72 16.37 14.85
N LEU A 47 11.41 17.67 14.86
CA LEU A 47 11.81 18.61 13.81
C LEU A 47 13.33 18.74 13.65
N ASP A 48 14.10 18.72 14.74
CA ASP A 48 15.56 18.79 14.66
C ASP A 48 16.14 17.55 13.98
N SER A 49 15.60 16.37 14.29
CA SER A 49 15.98 15.14 13.60
C SER A 49 15.56 15.19 12.12
N LEU A 50 14.38 15.73 11.83
CA LEU A 50 13.89 15.88 10.46
C LEU A 50 14.76 16.83 9.65
N ARG A 51 15.23 17.92 10.26
CA ARG A 51 16.19 18.85 9.65
C ARG A 51 17.49 18.14 9.28
N GLY A 52 18.00 17.26 10.15
CA GLY A 52 19.16 16.42 9.84
C GLY A 52 18.96 15.57 8.58
N VAL A 53 17.80 14.92 8.46
CA VAL A 53 17.46 14.13 7.25
C VAL A 53 17.41 15.00 5.99
N ALA A 54 16.91 16.23 6.08
CA ALA A 54 16.91 17.16 4.95
C ALA A 54 18.33 17.56 4.53
N MET A 55 19.23 17.81 5.49
CA MET A 55 20.64 18.10 5.20
C MET A 55 21.30 16.95 4.44
N GLU A 56 21.07 15.69 4.87
CA GLU A 56 21.62 14.52 4.15
C GLU A 56 21.06 14.37 2.73
N LEU A 57 19.77 14.70 2.51
CA LEU A 57 19.17 14.72 1.18
C LEU A 57 19.78 15.79 0.27
N GLU A 58 20.09 16.97 0.83
CA GLU A 58 20.79 18.05 0.12
C GLU A 58 22.22 17.64 -0.26
N ASP A 59 22.95 17.02 0.68
CA ASP A 59 24.32 16.53 0.48
C ASP A 59 24.44 15.45 -0.61
N CYS A 60 23.35 14.72 -0.89
CA CYS A 60 23.31 13.72 -1.95
C CYS A 60 23.26 14.30 -3.37
N ALA A 61 23.00 15.61 -3.54
CA ALA A 61 22.97 16.30 -4.83
C ALA A 61 22.07 15.62 -5.90
N TYR A 62 20.90 15.11 -5.50
CA TYR A 62 19.98 14.43 -6.41
C TYR A 62 19.39 15.38 -7.46
N PRO A 63 19.56 15.11 -8.77
CA PRO A 63 19.11 16.02 -9.83
C PRO A 63 17.58 16.08 -9.98
N LEU A 64 16.86 15.07 -9.48
CA LEU A 64 15.39 15.03 -9.51
C LEU A 64 14.75 15.67 -8.28
N LEU A 65 15.52 15.90 -7.20
CA LEU A 65 15.02 16.50 -5.99
C LEU A 65 14.96 18.02 -6.15
N HIS A 66 13.77 18.54 -6.47
CA HIS A 66 13.58 19.95 -6.76
C HIS A 66 13.55 20.81 -5.50
N THR A 67 12.84 20.37 -4.46
CA THR A 67 12.68 21.12 -3.21
C THR A 67 12.34 20.17 -2.06
N ILE A 68 12.83 20.48 -0.86
CA ILE A 68 12.44 19.86 0.40
C ILE A 68 11.71 20.92 1.23
N THR A 69 10.60 20.55 1.85
CA THR A 69 9.90 21.40 2.84
C THR A 69 9.62 20.59 4.10
N LEU A 70 9.81 21.20 5.26
CA LEU A 70 9.67 20.56 6.57
C LEU A 70 8.46 21.15 7.28
N HIS A 71 7.61 20.29 7.84
CA HIS A 71 6.34 20.66 8.46
C HIS A 71 6.16 19.92 9.79
N ASP A 72 5.57 20.61 10.76
CA ASP A 72 5.21 20.07 12.08
C ASP A 72 3.72 19.70 12.20
N ASN A 73 2.99 19.91 11.11
CA ASN A 73 1.56 19.70 11.01
C ASN A 73 1.18 19.14 9.62
N VAL A 74 0.06 18.41 9.59
CA VAL A 74 -0.39 17.70 8.38
C VAL A 74 -1.10 18.63 7.40
N GLU A 75 -1.70 19.70 7.90
CA GLU A 75 -2.46 20.68 7.13
C GLU A 75 -1.56 21.41 6.12
N ASP A 76 -0.40 21.90 6.56
CA ASP A 76 0.60 22.53 5.70
C ASP A 76 1.34 21.51 4.85
N GLY A 77 1.70 20.37 5.44
CA GLY A 77 2.45 19.30 4.79
C GLY A 77 1.72 18.66 3.61
N PHE A 78 0.38 18.57 3.66
CA PHE A 78 -0.42 17.99 2.59
C PHE A 78 -0.85 18.97 1.50
N LYS A 79 -0.53 20.27 1.62
CA LYS A 79 -0.90 21.27 0.60
C LYS A 79 -0.45 20.86 -0.80
N ASN A 80 -1.42 20.64 -1.68
CA ASN A 80 -1.26 20.24 -3.08
C ASN A 80 -0.47 18.92 -3.28
N ALA A 81 -0.39 18.05 -2.26
CA ALA A 81 0.28 16.76 -2.38
C ALA A 81 -0.38 15.92 -3.50
N HIS A 82 0.44 15.39 -4.42
CA HIS A 82 -0.01 14.45 -5.46
C HIS A 82 0.04 13.01 -4.94
N TYR A 83 0.94 12.77 -3.98
CA TYR A 83 1.15 11.48 -3.33
C TYR A 83 1.33 11.72 -1.83
N ALA A 84 0.73 10.87 -1.00
CA ALA A 84 0.88 10.93 0.44
C ALA A 84 1.25 9.53 0.97
N LEU A 85 2.40 9.45 1.63
CA LEU A 85 2.93 8.23 2.26
C LEU A 85 2.74 8.38 3.76
N LEU A 86 1.72 7.73 4.31
CA LEU A 86 1.36 7.81 5.72
C LEU A 86 2.12 6.74 6.51
N VAL A 87 3.37 7.06 6.84
CA VAL A 87 4.31 6.15 7.52
C VAL A 87 4.24 6.26 9.03
N GLY A 88 4.09 7.49 9.55
CA GLY A 88 4.00 7.75 10.98
C GLY A 88 2.68 7.24 11.58
N ALA A 89 2.78 6.32 12.54
CA ALA A 89 1.70 5.84 13.40
C ALA A 89 2.22 5.68 14.83
N ARG A 90 1.33 5.61 15.81
CA ARG A 90 1.74 5.35 17.20
C ARG A 90 2.12 3.86 17.32
N PRO A 91 3.35 3.53 17.76
CA PRO A 91 3.72 2.16 18.01
C PRO A 91 3.00 1.62 19.26
N ARG A 92 2.79 0.31 19.30
CA ARG A 92 2.25 -0.35 20.49
C ARG A 92 3.23 -0.21 21.66
N GLY A 93 2.78 0.41 22.75
CA GLY A 93 3.56 0.56 23.98
C GLY A 93 3.46 -0.66 24.91
N PRO A 94 4.36 -0.80 25.90
CA PRO A 94 4.24 -1.81 26.95
C PRO A 94 2.89 -1.69 27.69
N GLY A 95 2.17 -2.80 27.81
CA GLY A 95 0.86 -2.85 28.50
C GLY A 95 -0.32 -2.22 27.75
N MET A 96 -0.12 -1.78 26.50
CA MET A 96 -1.19 -1.24 25.66
C MET A 96 -2.02 -2.37 25.05
N GLU A 97 -3.34 -2.32 25.23
CA GLU A 97 -4.26 -3.25 24.59
C GLU A 97 -4.40 -2.96 23.09
N ARG A 98 -4.89 -3.95 22.32
CA ARG A 98 -5.09 -3.77 20.87
C ARG A 98 -6.13 -2.68 20.58
N SER A 99 -7.19 -2.60 21.38
CA SER A 99 -8.23 -1.56 21.29
C SER A 99 -7.66 -0.17 21.51
N ASP A 100 -6.83 0.03 22.54
CA ASP A 100 -6.24 1.33 22.86
C ASP A 100 -5.34 1.83 21.70
N LEU A 101 -4.58 0.91 21.10
CA LEU A 101 -3.75 1.22 19.93
C LEU A 101 -4.60 1.63 18.73
N LEU A 102 -5.74 0.96 18.51
CA LEU A 102 -6.68 1.27 17.44
C LEU A 102 -7.30 2.67 17.63
N GLU A 103 -7.78 2.98 18.83
CA GLU A 103 -8.41 4.28 19.14
C GLU A 103 -7.42 5.44 18.97
N VAL A 104 -6.20 5.31 19.50
CA VAL A 104 -5.22 6.39 19.36
C VAL A 104 -4.80 6.61 17.90
N ASN A 105 -4.58 5.52 17.15
CA ASN A 105 -4.30 5.68 15.74
C ASN A 105 -5.52 6.21 14.97
N ALA A 106 -6.75 5.91 15.41
CA ALA A 106 -7.94 6.45 14.79
C ALA A 106 -7.96 7.99 14.81
N GLU A 107 -7.59 8.62 15.92
CA GLU A 107 -7.47 10.09 15.99
C GLU A 107 -6.42 10.63 15.00
N ILE A 108 -5.24 9.97 14.93
CA ILE A 108 -4.14 10.37 14.05
C ILE A 108 -4.58 10.30 12.58
N PHE A 109 -5.16 9.18 12.17
CA PHE A 109 -5.54 8.94 10.78
C PHE A 109 -6.83 9.66 10.39
N ALA A 110 -7.74 9.94 11.33
CA ALA A 110 -8.88 10.82 11.09
C ALA A 110 -8.43 12.25 10.78
N ARG A 111 -7.50 12.79 11.58
CA ARG A 111 -6.90 14.12 11.32
C ARG A 111 -6.15 14.15 9.99
N GLN A 112 -5.36 13.12 9.67
CA GLN A 112 -4.65 13.02 8.39
C GLN A 112 -5.63 12.94 7.21
N GLY A 113 -6.70 12.14 7.33
CA GLY A 113 -7.78 12.04 6.34
C GLY A 113 -8.43 13.40 6.06
N LYS A 114 -8.80 14.13 7.12
CA LYS A 114 -9.35 15.48 7.00
C LYS A 114 -8.38 16.46 6.35
N ALA A 115 -7.10 16.43 6.73
CA ALA A 115 -6.10 17.31 6.14
C ALA A 115 -5.84 16.99 4.65
N LEU A 116 -5.84 15.71 4.26
CA LEU A 116 -5.79 15.32 2.86
C LEU A 116 -7.03 15.82 2.10
N ASN A 117 -8.21 15.65 2.69
CA ASN A 117 -9.46 16.16 2.14
C ASN A 117 -9.40 17.66 1.86
N ASP A 118 -8.90 18.45 2.81
CA ASP A 118 -8.98 19.91 2.72
C ASP A 118 -7.87 20.49 1.83
N PHE A 119 -6.67 19.90 1.85
CA PHE A 119 -5.46 20.55 1.31
C PHE A 119 -4.76 19.79 0.18
N ALA A 120 -4.97 18.48 0.01
CA ALA A 120 -4.27 17.72 -1.01
C ALA A 120 -4.81 17.99 -2.42
N ASN A 121 -4.05 17.53 -3.43
CA ASN A 121 -4.58 17.45 -4.79
C ASN A 121 -5.83 16.56 -4.80
N ARG A 122 -6.85 16.91 -5.59
CA ARG A 122 -8.08 16.11 -5.68
C ARG A 122 -7.84 14.68 -6.15
N ASP A 123 -6.76 14.43 -6.90
CA ASP A 123 -6.35 13.10 -7.35
C ASP A 123 -5.17 12.53 -6.56
N VAL A 124 -4.97 12.98 -5.31
CA VAL A 124 -3.90 12.46 -4.45
C VAL A 124 -3.96 10.94 -4.37
N LYS A 125 -2.80 10.27 -4.39
CA LYS A 125 -2.67 8.83 -4.10
C LYS A 125 -2.08 8.64 -2.73
N VAL A 126 -2.81 7.94 -1.87
CA VAL A 126 -2.48 7.75 -0.46
C VAL A 126 -2.09 6.30 -0.22
N LEU A 127 -0.92 6.10 0.37
CA LEU A 127 -0.43 4.80 0.80
C LEU A 127 -0.19 4.83 2.31
N VAL A 128 -0.95 4.03 3.04
CA VAL A 128 -0.83 3.85 4.48
C VAL A 128 0.10 2.68 4.79
N THR A 129 1.11 2.94 5.62
CA THR A 129 2.07 1.92 6.06
C THR A 129 2.18 1.87 7.58
N GLY A 130 1.71 2.91 8.28
CA GLY A 130 1.63 2.93 9.73
C GLY A 130 0.60 1.92 10.24
N ASN A 131 1.02 1.03 11.14
CA ASN A 131 0.18 -0.07 11.61
C ASN A 131 -0.90 0.37 12.63
N PRO A 132 -2.07 -0.28 12.65
CA PRO A 132 -2.55 -1.33 11.72
C PRO A 132 -2.98 -0.76 10.37
N ALA A 133 -2.27 -1.11 9.28
CA ALA A 133 -2.30 -0.34 8.03
C ALA A 133 -3.67 -0.38 7.32
N ASN A 134 -4.36 -1.52 7.33
CA ASN A 134 -5.69 -1.67 6.73
C ASN A 134 -6.73 -0.79 7.42
N THR A 135 -6.82 -0.88 8.75
CA THR A 135 -7.79 -0.11 9.54
C THR A 135 -7.45 1.38 9.56
N ASN A 136 -6.17 1.75 9.58
CA ASN A 136 -5.74 3.13 9.44
C ASN A 136 -6.10 3.72 8.05
N ALA A 137 -5.99 2.92 6.97
CA ALA A 137 -6.45 3.33 5.64
C ALA A 137 -7.96 3.49 5.56
N LEU A 138 -8.73 2.61 6.23
CA LEU A 138 -10.16 2.80 6.41
C LEU A 138 -10.41 4.14 7.11
N ILE A 139 -9.87 4.37 8.29
CA ILE A 139 -10.13 5.60 9.05
C ILE A 139 -9.77 6.86 8.27
N ALA A 140 -8.61 6.89 7.60
CA ALA A 140 -8.19 8.01 6.78
C ALA A 140 -9.15 8.29 5.60
N SER A 141 -9.56 7.25 4.86
CA SER A 141 -10.50 7.39 3.73
C SER A 141 -11.91 7.79 4.17
N ARG A 142 -12.36 7.29 5.33
CA ARG A 142 -13.65 7.63 5.94
C ARG A 142 -13.75 9.09 6.37
N ASN A 143 -12.62 9.72 6.68
CA ASN A 143 -12.52 11.14 7.07
C ASN A 143 -12.14 12.06 5.89
N ALA A 144 -12.23 11.57 4.65
CA ALA A 144 -11.95 12.34 3.44
C ALA A 144 -13.12 12.32 2.44
N PRO A 145 -14.27 12.97 2.77
CA PRO A 145 -15.51 12.85 2.01
C PRO A 145 -15.44 13.33 0.55
N ASP A 146 -14.52 14.24 0.22
CA ASP A 146 -14.35 14.80 -1.12
C ASP A 146 -13.30 14.06 -1.97
N LEU A 147 -12.69 13.00 -1.41
CA LEU A 147 -11.74 12.13 -2.11
C LEU A 147 -12.38 10.75 -2.35
N SER A 148 -12.06 10.14 -3.49
CA SER A 148 -12.52 8.76 -3.74
C SER A 148 -11.84 7.80 -2.75
N PRO A 149 -12.56 6.84 -2.14
CA PRO A 149 -11.93 5.80 -1.34
C PRO A 149 -10.88 5.00 -2.13
N SER A 150 -11.01 4.92 -3.46
CA SER A 150 -10.01 4.27 -4.33
C SER A 150 -8.66 5.00 -4.43
N GLN A 151 -8.56 6.19 -3.83
CA GLN A 151 -7.31 6.94 -3.71
C GLN A 151 -6.50 6.54 -2.48
N PHE A 152 -7.06 5.72 -1.60
CA PHE A 152 -6.40 5.21 -0.41
C PHE A 152 -6.06 3.74 -0.62
N THR A 153 -4.87 3.36 -0.17
CA THR A 153 -4.37 1.98 -0.18
C THR A 153 -3.56 1.74 1.09
N CYS A 154 -3.40 0.49 1.50
CA CYS A 154 -2.44 0.09 2.53
C CYS A 154 -1.38 -0.85 1.97
N LEU A 155 -0.24 -0.92 2.67
CA LEU A 155 0.94 -1.65 2.21
C LEU A 155 0.89 -3.13 2.64
N THR A 156 0.62 -4.01 1.68
CA THR A 156 0.86 -5.46 1.80
C THR A 156 2.00 -5.95 0.89
N ARG A 157 2.60 -5.03 0.13
CA ARG A 157 3.70 -5.32 -0.80
C ARG A 157 4.96 -5.86 -0.12
N LEU A 158 5.19 -5.53 1.16
CA LEU A 158 6.32 -6.08 1.90
C LEU A 158 6.17 -7.59 2.05
N ASP A 159 4.97 -8.05 2.37
CA ASP A 159 4.70 -9.47 2.58
C ASP A 159 4.69 -10.22 1.25
N HIS A 160 4.20 -9.58 0.18
CA HIS A 160 4.33 -10.09 -1.18
C HIS A 160 5.80 -10.29 -1.57
N ASN A 161 6.65 -9.29 -1.31
CA ASN A 161 8.08 -9.36 -1.60
C ASN A 161 8.79 -10.42 -0.73
N ARG A 162 8.38 -10.58 0.54
CA ARG A 162 8.89 -11.63 1.43
C ARG A 162 8.53 -13.02 0.92
N ALA A 163 7.28 -13.25 0.57
CA ALA A 163 6.81 -14.50 -0.02
C ALA A 163 7.59 -14.84 -1.30
N LYS A 164 7.76 -13.86 -2.19
CA LYS A 164 8.58 -13.99 -3.41
C LYS A 164 10.03 -14.38 -3.12
N GLY A 165 10.68 -13.72 -2.15
CA GLY A 165 12.05 -14.02 -1.76
C GLY A 165 12.23 -15.38 -1.06
N ILE A 166 11.27 -15.79 -0.22
CA ILE A 166 11.29 -17.11 0.44
C ILE A 166 11.10 -18.22 -0.60
N LEU A 167 10.12 -18.09 -1.51
CA LEU A 167 9.87 -19.10 -2.53
C LEU A 167 11.05 -19.23 -3.51
N ALA A 168 11.65 -18.11 -3.92
CA ALA A 168 12.88 -18.12 -4.71
C ALA A 168 14.01 -18.87 -4.00
N SER A 169 14.22 -18.59 -2.71
CA SER A 169 15.26 -19.26 -1.91
C SER A 169 15.01 -20.76 -1.78
N GLN A 170 13.76 -21.18 -1.60
CA GLN A 170 13.38 -22.60 -1.49
C GLN A 170 13.61 -23.37 -2.79
N SER A 171 13.26 -22.76 -3.92
CA SER A 171 13.33 -23.40 -5.24
C SER A 171 14.71 -23.31 -5.91
N GLY A 172 15.63 -22.51 -5.37
CA GLY A 172 16.90 -22.18 -6.01
C GLY A 172 16.76 -21.23 -7.21
N ALA A 173 15.56 -20.71 -7.47
CA ALA A 173 15.29 -19.72 -8.49
C ALA A 173 15.65 -18.31 -8.02
N THR A 174 15.59 -17.32 -8.90
CA THR A 174 15.71 -15.91 -8.51
C THR A 174 14.32 -15.31 -8.27
N ALA A 175 14.24 -14.21 -7.53
CA ALA A 175 12.97 -13.50 -7.37
C ALA A 175 12.35 -13.07 -8.71
N ARG A 176 13.14 -12.90 -9.79
CA ARG A 176 12.61 -12.60 -11.12
C ARG A 176 11.83 -13.75 -11.74
N ASP A 177 12.16 -14.98 -11.35
CA ASP A 177 11.57 -16.21 -11.90
C ASP A 177 10.28 -16.61 -11.19
N ILE A 178 9.87 -15.83 -10.18
CA ILE A 178 8.68 -16.05 -9.38
C ILE A 178 7.61 -15.04 -9.80
N SER A 179 6.44 -15.52 -10.20
CA SER A 179 5.28 -14.68 -10.55
C SER A 179 4.00 -15.27 -9.94
N GLY A 180 2.92 -14.50 -9.93
CA GLY A 180 1.60 -15.00 -9.53
C GLY A 180 1.38 -15.20 -8.02
N ILE A 181 2.31 -14.77 -7.16
CA ILE A 181 2.10 -14.79 -5.70
C ILE A 181 1.05 -13.76 -5.31
N ILE A 182 0.17 -14.14 -4.40
CA ILE A 182 -0.88 -13.27 -3.88
C ILE A 182 -0.81 -13.24 -2.36
N ILE A 183 -0.84 -12.04 -1.77
CA ILE A 183 -1.13 -11.86 -0.36
C ILE A 183 -2.58 -11.40 -0.24
N TRP A 184 -3.40 -12.18 0.45
CA TRP A 184 -4.77 -11.83 0.77
C TRP A 184 -4.88 -11.30 2.21
N GLY A 185 -5.85 -10.41 2.45
CA GLY A 185 -6.27 -10.04 3.79
C GLY A 185 -5.58 -8.84 4.43
N ASN A 186 -5.46 -8.93 5.75
CA ASN A 186 -4.89 -7.92 6.62
C ASN A 186 -3.36 -7.86 6.51
N HIS A 187 -2.74 -6.72 6.82
CA HIS A 187 -1.31 -6.66 7.15
C HIS A 187 -1.10 -7.08 8.62
N SER A 188 -1.26 -8.37 8.88
CA SER A 188 -1.18 -8.97 10.22
C SER A 188 -0.73 -10.43 10.13
N PRO A 189 -0.56 -11.13 11.27
CA PRO A 189 -0.31 -12.57 11.26
C PRO A 189 -1.41 -13.43 10.63
N THR A 190 -2.62 -12.91 10.40
CA THR A 190 -3.69 -13.65 9.70
C THR A 190 -3.56 -13.60 8.18
N GLN A 191 -2.66 -12.76 7.64
CA GLN A 191 -2.48 -12.64 6.20
C GLN A 191 -2.24 -13.99 5.53
N TYR A 192 -2.70 -14.14 4.29
CA TYR A 192 -2.60 -15.39 3.56
C TYR A 192 -1.71 -15.27 2.32
N PRO A 193 -0.48 -15.82 2.37
CA PRO A 193 0.37 -16.02 1.21
C PRO A 193 -0.11 -17.20 0.36
N ASP A 194 -0.69 -16.88 -0.79
CA ASP A 194 -1.27 -17.85 -1.72
C ASP A 194 -0.29 -18.17 -2.86
N LEU A 195 -0.04 -19.47 -3.03
CA LEU A 195 0.84 -20.03 -4.07
C LEU A 195 0.08 -20.82 -5.14
N HIS A 196 -1.25 -20.97 -5.06
CA HIS A 196 -2.02 -21.80 -6.00
C HIS A 196 -1.94 -21.30 -7.44
N HIS A 197 -1.75 -19.99 -7.61
CA HIS A 197 -1.60 -19.33 -8.91
C HIS A 197 -0.17 -18.82 -9.16
N ALA A 198 0.76 -19.15 -8.26
CA ALA A 198 2.15 -18.78 -8.40
C ALA A 198 2.86 -19.70 -9.40
N THR A 199 3.89 -19.16 -10.04
CA THR A 199 4.79 -19.90 -10.94
C THR A 199 6.23 -19.76 -10.49
N ILE A 200 7.02 -20.82 -10.67
CA ILE A 200 8.47 -20.85 -10.55
C ILE A 200 9.02 -21.19 -11.94
N LEU A 201 9.85 -20.31 -12.51
CA LEU A 201 10.43 -20.48 -13.85
C LEU A 201 9.36 -20.69 -14.95
N GLY A 202 8.21 -20.05 -14.80
CA GLY A 202 7.07 -20.13 -15.73
C GLY A 202 6.16 -21.34 -15.55
N GLU A 203 6.51 -22.29 -14.70
CA GLU A 203 5.70 -23.49 -14.40
C GLU A 203 4.96 -23.34 -13.06
N PRO A 204 3.80 -23.99 -12.85
CA PRO A 204 3.04 -23.90 -11.60
C PRO A 204 3.90 -24.22 -10.36
N ALA A 205 3.80 -23.41 -9.31
CA ALA A 205 4.66 -23.50 -8.13
C ALA A 205 4.34 -24.74 -7.27
N LEU A 206 3.06 -25.03 -7.02
CA LEU A 206 2.65 -26.08 -6.07
C LEU A 206 3.18 -27.49 -6.42
N PRO A 207 3.16 -27.96 -7.68
CA PRO A 207 3.76 -29.25 -8.02
C PRO A 207 5.29 -29.32 -7.83
N GLN A 208 5.96 -28.18 -7.71
CA GLN A 208 7.41 -28.08 -7.55
C GLN A 208 7.85 -28.02 -6.08
N ILE A 209 6.92 -27.92 -5.14
CA ILE A 209 7.18 -27.84 -3.70
C ILE A 209 6.35 -28.85 -2.93
N ASP A 210 6.79 -29.19 -1.72
CA ASP A 210 6.00 -29.99 -0.79
C ASP A 210 4.81 -29.15 -0.27
N PHE A 211 3.60 -29.69 -0.33
CA PHE A 211 2.41 -29.02 0.18
C PHE A 211 2.45 -28.83 1.70
N ASP A 212 3.03 -29.78 2.45
CA ASP A 212 3.20 -29.61 3.90
C ASP A 212 4.24 -28.53 4.20
N TRP A 213 5.28 -28.38 3.37
CA TRP A 213 6.17 -27.22 3.47
C TRP A 213 5.43 -25.91 3.20
N TYR A 214 4.57 -25.85 2.19
CA TYR A 214 3.75 -24.66 1.91
C TYR A 214 2.87 -24.30 3.13
N LYS A 215 2.13 -25.27 3.66
CA LYS A 215 1.16 -25.08 4.74
C LYS A 215 1.84 -24.79 6.09
N ASP A 216 2.82 -25.60 6.48
CA ASP A 216 3.36 -25.64 7.84
C ASP A 216 4.67 -24.85 7.99
N THR A 217 5.32 -24.47 6.89
CA THR A 217 6.58 -23.71 6.92
C THR A 217 6.46 -22.36 6.21
N PHE A 218 6.09 -22.33 4.94
CA PHE A 218 6.09 -21.11 4.12
C PHE A 218 5.13 -20.05 4.66
N ILE A 219 3.87 -20.40 4.90
CA ILE A 219 2.86 -19.47 5.43
C ILE A 219 3.31 -18.88 6.77
N PRO A 220 3.65 -19.69 7.82
CA PRO A 220 4.16 -19.16 9.08
C PRO A 220 5.44 -18.32 8.93
N GLN A 221 6.35 -18.71 8.04
CA GLN A 221 7.61 -18.01 7.84
C GLN A 221 7.40 -16.60 7.26
N VAL A 222 6.45 -16.43 6.33
CA VAL A 222 6.07 -15.10 5.81
C VAL A 222 5.44 -14.27 6.92
N GLN A 223 4.43 -14.82 7.61
CA GLN A 223 3.68 -14.15 8.70
C GLN A 223 4.60 -13.68 9.84
N GLN A 224 5.63 -14.48 10.17
CA GLN A 224 6.55 -14.19 11.28
C GLN A 224 7.85 -13.49 10.85
N ARG A 225 8.01 -13.16 9.56
CA ARG A 225 9.28 -12.62 9.04
C ARG A 225 9.70 -11.31 9.70
N GLY A 226 8.74 -10.46 10.08
CA GLY A 226 9.01 -9.24 10.82
C GLY A 226 9.68 -9.50 12.17
N GLY A 227 9.16 -10.46 12.94
CA GLY A 227 9.73 -10.89 14.22
C GLY A 227 11.13 -11.48 14.08
N ALA A 228 11.34 -12.32 13.07
CA ALA A 228 12.65 -12.90 12.78
C ALA A 228 13.72 -11.83 12.47
N ILE A 229 13.35 -10.76 11.75
CA ILE A 229 14.28 -9.64 11.47
C ILE A 229 14.60 -8.86 12.74
N ILE A 230 13.61 -8.60 13.59
CA ILE A 230 13.83 -7.92 14.88
C ILE A 230 14.76 -8.75 15.76
N GLN A 231 14.53 -10.07 15.86
CA GLN A 231 15.39 -10.97 16.62
C GLN A 231 16.84 -10.96 16.11
N ALA A 232 17.04 -10.91 14.79
CA ALA A 232 18.37 -10.94 14.19
C ALA A 232 19.12 -9.60 14.28
N ARG A 233 18.42 -8.46 14.18
CA ARG A 233 19.04 -7.12 14.05
C ARG A 233 18.89 -6.23 15.29
N GLY A 234 17.97 -6.57 16.20
CA GLY A 234 17.49 -5.66 17.25
C GLY A 234 16.67 -4.47 16.74
N LEU A 235 16.39 -4.41 15.43
CA LEU A 235 15.73 -3.29 14.75
C LEU A 235 14.66 -3.79 13.79
N SER A 236 13.65 -2.96 13.53
CA SER A 236 12.61 -3.26 12.55
C SER A 236 13.16 -3.35 11.12
N SER A 237 12.38 -3.94 10.22
CA SER A 237 12.75 -4.17 8.82
C SER A 237 12.57 -2.93 7.94
N ALA A 238 13.15 -1.80 8.35
CA ALA A 238 12.94 -0.49 7.74
C ALA A 238 13.30 -0.42 6.25
N ALA A 239 14.46 -0.94 5.87
CA ALA A 239 14.93 -0.89 4.48
C ALA A 239 14.04 -1.69 3.51
N SER A 240 13.60 -2.89 3.91
CA SER A 240 12.71 -3.69 3.07
C SER A 240 11.27 -3.13 3.03
N ALA A 241 10.80 -2.51 4.12
CA ALA A 241 9.54 -1.78 4.12
C ALA A 241 9.59 -0.57 3.15
N ALA A 242 10.66 0.21 3.19
CA ALA A 242 10.88 1.31 2.25
C ALA A 242 10.91 0.83 0.79
N GLN A 243 11.58 -0.30 0.52
CA GLN A 243 11.59 -0.88 -0.82
C GLN A 243 10.19 -1.32 -1.29
N ALA A 244 9.39 -1.90 -0.39
CA ALA A 244 8.02 -2.28 -0.68
C ALA A 244 7.11 -1.07 -0.99
N ILE A 245 7.29 0.04 -0.27
CA ILE A 245 6.61 1.32 -0.55
C ILE A 245 6.96 1.80 -1.96
N VAL A 246 8.25 1.82 -2.29
CA VAL A 246 8.72 2.19 -3.63
C VAL A 246 8.11 1.29 -4.70
N ASN A 247 8.11 -0.05 -4.49
CA ASN A 247 7.55 -0.98 -5.47
C ASN A 247 6.04 -0.81 -5.66
N GLN A 248 5.26 -0.69 -4.58
CA GLN A 248 3.81 -0.49 -4.69
C GLN A 248 3.47 0.82 -5.40
N MET A 249 4.14 1.92 -5.03
CA MET A 249 3.89 3.21 -5.66
C MET A 249 4.37 3.25 -7.11
N CYS A 250 5.52 2.64 -7.42
CA CYS A 250 6.01 2.51 -8.78
C CYS A 250 4.98 1.79 -9.66
N ASP A 251 4.52 0.61 -9.25
CA ASP A 251 3.55 -0.16 -10.02
C ASP A 251 2.21 0.56 -10.12
N TRP A 252 1.73 1.18 -9.04
CA TRP A 252 0.48 1.93 -9.07
C TRP A 252 0.54 3.12 -10.04
N VAL A 253 1.68 3.83 -10.09
CA VAL A 253 1.83 5.04 -10.92
C VAL A 253 2.19 4.72 -12.36
N LEU A 254 3.18 3.84 -12.57
CA LEU A 254 3.77 3.53 -13.88
C LEU A 254 3.13 2.31 -14.53
N GLY A 255 2.41 1.50 -13.77
CA GLY A 255 1.79 0.26 -14.21
C GLY A 255 2.59 -0.97 -13.79
N THR A 256 1.89 -2.09 -13.62
CA THR A 256 2.52 -3.42 -13.52
C THR A 256 2.99 -3.88 -14.89
N ASP A 257 4.07 -4.65 -14.95
CA ASP A 257 4.51 -5.31 -16.18
C ASP A 257 3.38 -6.18 -16.80
N PRO A 258 3.35 -6.36 -18.13
CA PRO A 258 2.34 -7.18 -18.79
C PRO A 258 2.27 -8.60 -18.20
N GLY A 259 1.06 -8.96 -17.72
CA GLY A 259 0.81 -10.27 -17.12
C GLY A 259 1.14 -10.37 -15.63
N GLU A 260 1.98 -9.48 -15.08
CA GLU A 260 2.32 -9.48 -13.66
C GLU A 260 1.13 -9.04 -12.81
N ILE A 261 0.99 -9.69 -11.65
CA ILE A 261 0.01 -9.33 -10.63
C ILE A 261 0.76 -9.00 -9.35
N VAL A 262 0.29 -8.01 -8.61
CA VAL A 262 0.88 -7.59 -7.32
C VAL A 262 -0.20 -7.53 -6.26
N SER A 263 0.20 -7.57 -4.99
CA SER A 263 -0.73 -7.47 -3.87
C SER A 263 -0.81 -6.04 -3.37
N MET A 264 -2.03 -5.51 -3.27
CA MET A 264 -2.31 -4.19 -2.69
C MET A 264 -3.50 -4.28 -1.75
N GLY A 265 -3.37 -3.70 -0.57
CA GLY A 265 -4.49 -3.46 0.33
C GLY A 265 -5.34 -2.30 -0.18
N ILE A 266 -6.57 -2.59 -0.57
CA ILE A 266 -7.49 -1.64 -1.18
C ILE A 266 -8.89 -1.83 -0.59
N LEU A 267 -9.77 -0.87 -0.80
CA LEU A 267 -11.16 -1.02 -0.38
C LEU A 267 -11.84 -2.18 -1.14
N SER A 268 -12.42 -3.11 -0.40
CA SER A 268 -13.20 -4.23 -0.95
C SER A 268 -14.46 -3.73 -1.65
N ASP A 269 -14.69 -4.28 -2.84
CA ASP A 269 -15.88 -4.05 -3.66
C ASP A 269 -16.83 -5.26 -3.70
N GLY A 270 -16.60 -6.27 -2.85
CA GLY A 270 -17.35 -7.54 -2.87
C GLY A 270 -16.65 -8.66 -3.64
N SER A 271 -15.50 -8.37 -4.26
CA SER A 271 -14.67 -9.37 -4.94
C SER A 271 -14.42 -10.59 -4.07
N TYR A 272 -14.53 -11.78 -4.66
CA TYR A 272 -14.24 -13.05 -3.96
C TYR A 272 -15.10 -13.30 -2.71
N GLY A 273 -16.26 -12.66 -2.62
CA GLY A 273 -17.15 -12.78 -1.47
C GLY A 273 -16.67 -12.04 -0.22
N ILE A 274 -15.64 -11.20 -0.34
CA ILE A 274 -15.12 -10.39 0.77
C ILE A 274 -16.05 -9.20 1.02
N GLU A 275 -16.41 -8.98 2.27
CA GLU A 275 -17.29 -7.93 2.76
C GLU A 275 -16.87 -6.55 2.24
N LYS A 276 -17.86 -5.71 1.93
CA LYS A 276 -17.60 -4.38 1.39
C LYS A 276 -17.24 -3.41 2.50
N GLY A 277 -16.53 -2.35 2.14
CA GLY A 277 -16.24 -1.26 3.08
C GLY A 277 -15.12 -1.55 4.08
N ILE A 278 -14.36 -2.63 3.88
CA ILE A 278 -13.09 -2.90 4.58
C ILE A 278 -11.91 -2.79 3.61
N PHE A 279 -10.73 -2.44 4.13
CA PHE A 279 -9.49 -2.51 3.37
C PHE A 279 -8.91 -3.92 3.46
N TYR A 280 -8.77 -4.57 2.30
CA TYR A 280 -8.36 -5.96 2.19
C TYR A 280 -7.33 -6.09 1.06
N SER A 281 -6.31 -6.93 1.24
CA SER A 281 -5.30 -7.18 0.21
C SER A 281 -5.84 -8.08 -0.89
N PHE A 282 -5.77 -7.59 -2.13
CA PHE A 282 -6.19 -8.33 -3.31
C PHE A 282 -5.03 -8.45 -4.32
N PRO A 283 -5.07 -9.46 -5.21
CA PRO A 283 -4.28 -9.44 -6.42
C PRO A 283 -4.80 -8.36 -7.36
N VAL A 284 -3.92 -7.43 -7.75
CA VAL A 284 -4.27 -6.34 -8.64
C VAL A 284 -3.30 -6.24 -9.82
N ARG A 285 -3.78 -5.63 -10.89
CA ARG A 285 -2.95 -5.08 -11.96
C ARG A 285 -3.05 -3.57 -11.93
N CYS A 286 -1.95 -2.89 -12.20
CA CYS A 286 -1.93 -1.45 -12.25
C CYS A 286 -1.69 -0.96 -13.68
N ASN A 287 -2.41 0.08 -14.09
CA ASN A 287 -2.19 0.74 -15.36
C ASN A 287 -2.67 2.20 -15.28
N TYR A 288 -1.94 3.12 -15.92
CA TYR A 288 -2.29 4.54 -16.00
C TYR A 288 -2.66 5.18 -14.64
N GLY A 289 -1.93 4.87 -13.56
CA GLY A 289 -2.21 5.43 -12.24
C GLY A 289 -3.41 4.79 -11.53
N ARG A 290 -3.92 3.65 -12.00
CA ARG A 290 -5.08 2.94 -11.44
C ARG A 290 -4.73 1.51 -11.15
N TYR A 291 -5.52 0.89 -10.28
CA TYR A 291 -5.45 -0.54 -10.03
C TYR A 291 -6.80 -1.19 -10.40
N GLN A 292 -6.77 -2.48 -10.70
CA GLN A 292 -7.94 -3.32 -10.91
C GLN A 292 -7.71 -4.66 -10.22
N ILE A 293 -8.70 -5.11 -9.44
CA ILE A 293 -8.70 -6.47 -8.87
C ILE A 293 -8.72 -7.48 -10.02
N VAL A 294 -7.74 -8.38 -10.03
CA VAL A 294 -7.71 -9.52 -10.94
C VAL A 294 -8.92 -10.39 -10.61
N ARG A 295 -9.75 -10.72 -11.61
CA ARG A 295 -10.97 -11.54 -11.46
C ARG A 295 -10.71 -12.97 -11.91
N GLY A 296 -11.60 -13.89 -11.52
CA GLY A 296 -11.61 -15.27 -12.01
C GLY A 296 -10.54 -16.18 -11.40
N ILE A 297 -9.94 -15.77 -10.28
CA ILE A 297 -9.03 -16.63 -9.52
C ILE A 297 -9.86 -17.68 -8.79
N GLU A 298 -9.54 -18.96 -9.01
CA GLU A 298 -10.19 -20.06 -8.32
C GLU A 298 -9.75 -20.10 -6.86
N ILE A 299 -10.72 -20.18 -5.95
CA ILE A 299 -10.52 -20.26 -4.50
C ILE A 299 -10.97 -21.65 -4.05
N ASN A 300 -10.02 -22.50 -3.66
CA ASN A 300 -10.32 -23.80 -3.08
C ASN A 300 -10.68 -23.70 -1.59
N ASP A 301 -11.10 -24.82 -0.98
CA ASP A 301 -11.55 -24.86 0.42
C ASP A 301 -10.48 -24.40 1.42
N PHE A 302 -9.21 -24.76 1.19
CA PHE A 302 -8.10 -24.34 2.04
C PHE A 302 -7.91 -22.82 1.97
N SER A 303 -7.86 -22.26 0.75
CA SER A 303 -7.75 -20.82 0.56
C SER A 303 -8.97 -20.10 1.12
N ARG A 304 -10.19 -20.61 0.92
CA ARG A 304 -11.42 -20.01 1.42
C ARG A 304 -11.37 -19.82 2.93
N GLN A 305 -11.00 -20.87 3.66
CA GLN A 305 -10.85 -20.80 5.12
C GLN A 305 -9.86 -19.69 5.52
N ARG A 306 -8.71 -19.58 4.85
CA ARG A 306 -7.70 -18.54 5.15
C ARG A 306 -8.19 -17.13 4.82
N LEU A 307 -8.92 -16.96 3.73
CA LEU A 307 -9.51 -15.67 3.37
C LEU A 307 -10.55 -15.23 4.42
N ASP A 308 -11.35 -16.17 4.92
CA ASP A 308 -12.37 -15.92 5.96
C ASP A 308 -11.73 -15.57 7.31
N GLU A 309 -10.66 -16.27 7.71
CA GLU A 309 -9.91 -16.00 8.95
C GLU A 309 -9.38 -14.55 8.99
N THR A 310 -8.78 -14.09 7.90
CA THR A 310 -8.21 -12.73 7.84
C THR A 310 -9.25 -11.65 7.61
N GLU A 311 -10.35 -11.98 6.92
CA GLU A 311 -11.53 -11.10 6.82
C GLU A 311 -12.19 -10.87 8.18
N GLN A 312 -12.39 -11.94 8.95
CA GLN A 312 -13.00 -11.87 10.27
C GLN A 312 -12.20 -10.95 11.20
N GLU A 313 -10.86 -11.02 11.19
CA GLU A 313 -10.02 -10.10 11.95
C GLU A 313 -10.24 -8.64 11.55
N LEU A 314 -10.37 -8.34 10.25
CA LEU A 314 -10.61 -6.97 9.77
C LEU A 314 -12.00 -6.46 10.17
N LEU A 315 -13.01 -7.34 10.20
CA LEU A 315 -14.35 -6.99 10.66
C LEU A 315 -14.36 -6.71 12.17
N GLU A 316 -13.61 -7.47 12.96
CA GLU A 316 -13.42 -7.23 14.39
C GLU A 316 -12.69 -5.90 14.64
N GLU A 317 -11.62 -5.61 13.90
CA GLU A 317 -10.94 -4.31 13.99
C GLU A 317 -11.88 -3.15 13.63
N LYS A 318 -12.65 -3.29 12.54
CA LYS A 318 -13.65 -2.29 12.12
C LYS A 318 -14.70 -2.06 13.20
N ALA A 319 -15.21 -3.12 13.82
CA ALA A 319 -16.23 -3.03 14.88
C ALA A 319 -15.75 -2.21 16.09
N VAL A 320 -14.46 -2.35 16.47
CA VAL A 320 -13.87 -1.57 17.57
C VAL A 320 -13.91 -0.07 17.27
N ILE A 321 -13.62 0.34 16.04
CA ILE A 321 -13.51 1.76 15.65
C ILE A 321 -14.75 2.31 14.95
N GLU A 322 -15.82 1.51 14.80
CA GLU A 322 -17.01 1.87 14.04
C GLU A 322 -17.67 3.17 14.55
N HIS A 323 -17.69 3.34 15.87
CA HIS A 323 -18.22 4.54 16.53
C HIS A 323 -17.42 5.83 16.24
N LEU A 324 -16.19 5.70 15.73
CA LEU A 324 -15.32 6.81 15.34
C LEU A 324 -15.40 7.13 13.84
N LEU A 325 -16.05 6.28 13.04
CA LEU A 325 -16.17 6.48 11.60
C LEU A 325 -17.32 7.44 11.28
N PRO A 326 -17.09 8.49 10.45
CA PRO A 326 -18.17 9.38 10.00
C PRO A 326 -19.25 8.62 9.24
N LYS A 327 -20.53 8.93 9.46
CA LYS A 327 -21.65 8.23 8.79
C LYS A 327 -21.82 8.65 7.33
N GLU A 328 -21.53 9.91 7.03
CA GLU A 328 -21.69 10.54 5.72
C GLU A 328 -20.89 9.83 4.60
N THR A 329 -19.77 9.19 4.93
CA THR A 329 -18.95 8.49 3.95
C THR A 329 -19.35 7.02 3.78
N GLU A 330 -20.31 6.47 4.54
CA GLU A 330 -20.67 5.03 4.57
C GLU A 330 -21.02 4.50 3.19
N ALA A 331 -21.95 5.19 2.54
CA ALA A 331 -22.42 4.82 1.22
C ALA A 331 -21.29 4.75 0.18
N SER A 332 -20.29 5.66 0.22
CA SER A 332 -19.20 5.67 -0.77
C SER A 332 -18.22 4.50 -0.59
N HIS A 333 -18.13 3.95 0.62
CA HIS A 333 -17.26 2.81 0.92
C HIS A 333 -17.97 1.46 0.70
N LEU A 334 -19.30 1.42 0.77
CA LEU A 334 -20.10 0.24 0.42
C LEU A 334 -20.40 0.15 -1.09
N ASN A 335 -20.47 1.30 -1.76
CA ASN A 335 -20.82 1.40 -3.18
C ASN A 335 -19.68 2.09 -3.95
N LEU A 336 -18.50 1.47 -3.94
CA LEU A 336 -17.34 2.02 -4.61
C LEU A 336 -17.66 2.23 -6.10
N SER A 337 -17.62 3.49 -6.50
CA SER A 337 -17.71 3.89 -7.90
C SER A 337 -16.50 4.74 -8.24
N ILE A 338 -15.79 4.35 -9.29
CA ILE A 338 -14.57 4.99 -9.78
C ILE A 338 -14.99 6.00 -10.84
N CYS A 339 -15.21 7.25 -10.44
CA CYS A 339 -15.52 8.30 -11.40
C CYS A 339 -14.25 8.80 -12.11
N LEU A 340 -14.25 8.71 -13.45
CA LEU A 340 -13.24 9.33 -14.29
C LEU A 340 -13.36 10.85 -14.18
N ARG A 341 -12.23 11.56 -14.28
CA ARG A 341 -12.21 13.03 -14.47
C ARG A 341 -13.03 13.52 -15.68
N SER A 342 -13.38 12.65 -16.62
CA SER A 342 -14.34 12.96 -17.70
C SER A 342 -15.79 13.10 -17.21
N GLY A 343 -16.07 12.94 -15.91
CA GLY A 343 -17.41 12.90 -15.34
C GLY A 343 -18.12 11.56 -15.55
N VAL A 344 -17.40 10.54 -16.00
CA VAL A 344 -17.95 9.20 -16.28
C VAL A 344 -17.70 8.32 -15.06
N THR A 345 -18.77 7.99 -14.34
CA THR A 345 -18.75 7.03 -13.24
C THR A 345 -18.55 5.62 -13.81
N LEU A 346 -17.38 4.99 -13.57
CA LEU A 346 -17.16 3.57 -13.80
C LEU A 346 -17.40 2.82 -12.49
N TYR A 347 -18.26 1.82 -12.51
CA TYR A 347 -18.34 0.87 -11.40
C TYR A 347 -17.11 -0.07 -11.46
N ALA A 348 -16.72 -0.65 -10.33
CA ALA A 348 -15.48 -1.44 -10.20
C ALA A 348 -15.43 -2.70 -11.12
N ASP A 349 -16.54 -3.05 -11.76
CA ASP A 349 -16.70 -4.13 -12.73
C ASP A 349 -16.34 -3.75 -14.19
N GLY A 350 -16.04 -2.48 -14.50
CA GLY A 350 -15.88 -1.98 -15.86
C GLY A 350 -14.59 -1.21 -16.15
N THR A 351 -13.49 -1.50 -15.45
CA THR A 351 -12.23 -0.73 -15.57
C THR A 351 -11.40 -1.05 -16.82
N GLY A 352 -11.82 -2.04 -17.63
CA GLY A 352 -11.30 -2.24 -18.98
C GLY A 352 -12.11 -1.45 -20.02
N PRO A 353 -11.51 -1.00 -21.14
CA PRO A 353 -12.30 -0.54 -22.28
C PRO A 353 -13.28 -1.67 -22.69
N ASP A 354 -14.53 -1.31 -22.97
CA ASP A 354 -15.50 -2.23 -23.58
C ASP A 354 -14.84 -2.88 -24.81
N GLN A 355 -15.09 -4.18 -25.04
CA GLN A 355 -14.54 -4.93 -26.18
C GLN A 355 -14.86 -4.26 -27.53
N ASN A 356 -15.87 -3.40 -27.58
CA ASN A 356 -16.26 -2.63 -28.76
C ASN A 356 -15.73 -1.18 -28.80
N SER A 357 -14.93 -0.75 -27.81
CA SER A 357 -14.38 0.60 -27.75
C SER A 357 -13.27 0.81 -28.78
N LYS A 358 -13.53 1.64 -29.79
CA LYS A 358 -12.49 2.16 -30.69
C LYS A 358 -11.77 3.34 -30.03
N PHE A 359 -10.67 3.08 -29.34
CA PHE A 359 -9.77 4.13 -28.87
C PHE A 359 -8.72 4.47 -29.95
N MET A 360 -8.30 5.73 -30.00
CA MET A 360 -7.25 6.18 -30.91
C MET A 360 -5.90 5.65 -30.44
N THR A 361 -5.28 4.79 -31.23
CA THR A 361 -3.86 4.46 -31.13
C THR A 361 -3.04 5.60 -31.73
N THR A 362 -2.14 6.19 -30.94
CA THR A 362 -1.18 7.16 -31.50
C THR A 362 0.01 6.39 -32.07
N ASN A 363 0.25 6.53 -33.37
CA ASN A 363 1.46 6.05 -34.04
C ASN A 363 2.69 6.86 -33.57
N ARG A 364 3.22 6.53 -32.40
CA ARG A 364 4.57 6.92 -31.97
C ARG A 364 5.29 5.73 -31.36
N VAL A 365 5.51 4.73 -32.21
CA VAL A 365 6.70 3.87 -32.21
C VAL A 365 7.01 3.60 -33.68
N MET A 366 8.06 4.24 -34.18
CA MET A 366 8.99 3.57 -35.09
C MET A 366 10.17 3.16 -34.23
#